data_AF-A0A2D9MXB7-F1
#
_entry.id   AF-A0A2D9MXB7-F1
#
_cell.length_a   1.000
_cell.length_b   1.000
_cell.length_c   1.000
_cell.angle_alpha   90.00
_cell.angle_beta   90.00
_cell.angle_gamma   90.00
#
_symmetry.space_group_name_H-M   'P 1'
#
loop_
_entity.id
_entity.type
_entity.pdbx_description
1 polymer ?
#
loop_
_entity_poly.entity_id
_entity_poly.type
_entity_poly.pdbx_seq_one_letter_code
_entity_poly.pdbx_strand_id
1 'polypeptide(L)'
;SGLSGLGDVLLSCSSRQSRNFLFGELLGNGNGKHIAREKIGGVVEGWFSASSVMKKQKELDIDLPICKTVYDILYNEKDIRISVSELLNRPTKPE
;
A
#
# COMPACT_ATOMS: atom_id res chain seq x y z
N SER A 1 -17.18 10.43 -15.29
CA SER A 1 -15.73 10.68 -15.11
C SER A 1 -15.03 9.73 -14.12
N GLY A 2 -15.69 8.68 -13.59
CA GLY A 2 -15.13 7.79 -12.56
C GLY A 2 -14.48 6.50 -13.04
N LEU A 3 -14.48 6.21 -14.35
CA LEU A 3 -13.98 4.94 -14.90
C LEU A 3 -12.46 4.92 -15.08
N SER A 4 -11.82 6.07 -15.30
CA SER A 4 -10.37 6.16 -15.48
C SER A 4 -9.61 5.72 -14.22
N GLY A 5 -10.07 6.17 -13.05
CA GLY A 5 -9.47 5.78 -11.78
C GLY A 5 -9.58 4.28 -11.48
N LEU A 6 -10.73 3.66 -11.80
CA LEU A 6 -10.89 2.21 -11.62
C LEU A 6 -10.00 1.40 -12.57
N GLY A 7 -9.92 1.83 -13.85
CA GLY A 7 -9.03 1.20 -14.83
C GLY A 7 -7.57 1.27 -14.41
N ASP A 8 -7.12 2.44 -13.96
CA ASP A 8 -5.75 2.65 -13.48
C ASP A 8 -5.45 1.83 -12.23
N VAL A 9 -6.40 1.73 -11.29
CA VAL A 9 -6.26 0.89 -10.09
C VAL A 9 -6.14 -0.58 -10.48
N LEU A 10 -7.05 -1.11 -11.30
CA LEU A 10 -7.01 -2.51 -11.71
C LEU A 10 -5.72 -2.84 -12.44
N LEU A 11 -5.29 -1.99 -13.38
CA LEU A 11 -4.04 -2.19 -14.12
C LEU A 11 -2.82 -2.14 -13.19
N SER A 12 -2.77 -1.13 -12.30
CA SER A 12 -1.65 -0.94 -11.39
C SER A 12 -1.55 -2.01 -10.30
N CYS A 13 -2.67 -2.65 -9.95
CA CYS A 13 -2.75 -3.68 -8.92
C CYS A 13 -2.70 -5.12 -9.44
N SER A 14 -2.59 -5.34 -10.75
CA SER A 14 -2.66 -6.70 -11.34
C SER A 14 -1.44 -7.10 -12.19
N SER A 15 -0.46 -6.22 -12.37
CA SER A 15 0.66 -6.46 -13.27
C SER A 15 2.01 -6.14 -12.64
N ARG A 16 3.01 -7.00 -12.84
CA ARG A 16 4.42 -6.74 -12.49
C ARG A 16 5.05 -5.58 -13.28
N GLN A 17 4.40 -5.09 -14.33
CA GLN A 17 4.80 -3.85 -15.00
C GLN A 17 4.61 -2.62 -14.08
N SER A 18 3.67 -2.69 -13.15
CA SER A 18 3.53 -1.71 -12.08
C SER A 18 4.64 -1.90 -11.05
N ARG A 19 5.48 -0.88 -10.91
CA ARG A 19 6.54 -0.84 -9.88
C ARG A 19 5.97 -0.95 -8.47
N ASN A 20 4.76 -0.42 -8.23
CA ASN A 20 4.09 -0.53 -6.94
C ASN A 20 3.65 -1.98 -6.66
N PHE A 21 3.12 -2.68 -7.67
CA PHE A 21 2.73 -4.08 -7.52
C PHE A 21 3.93 -4.97 -7.25
N LEU A 22 4.98 -4.85 -8.08
CA LEU A 22 6.22 -5.61 -7.90
C LEU A 22 6.86 -5.34 -6.53
N PHE A 23 6.82 -4.09 -6.06
CA PHE A 23 7.29 -3.74 -4.72
C PHE A 23 6.50 -4.45 -3.62
N GLY A 24 5.17 -4.40 -3.68
CA GLY A 24 4.30 -5.10 -2.73
C GLY A 24 4.52 -6.62 -2.73
N GLU A 25 4.73 -7.22 -3.90
CA GLU A 25 5.04 -8.64 -4.04
C GLU A 25 6.39 -9.01 -3.38
N LEU A 26 7.43 -8.22 -3.62
CA LEU A 26 8.76 -8.44 -3.00
C LEU A 26 8.69 -8.33 -1.47
N LEU A 27 7.95 -7.34 -0.96
CA LEU A 27 7.67 -7.19 0.47
C LEU A 27 6.94 -8.42 1.04
N GLY A 28 5.86 -8.86 0.38
CA GLY A 28 5.08 -10.04 0.79
C GLY A 28 5.90 -11.33 0.81
N ASN A 29 6.90 -11.44 -0.07
CA ASN A 29 7.87 -12.54 -0.10
C ASN A 29 8.99 -12.44 0.96
N GLY A 30 8.89 -11.48 1.89
CA GLY A 30 9.81 -11.34 3.02
C GLY A 30 11.08 -10.53 2.72
N ASN A 31 11.15 -9.85 1.57
CA ASN A 31 12.27 -8.93 1.32
C ASN A 31 12.11 -7.67 2.18
N GLY A 32 13.20 -7.22 2.79
CA GLY A 32 13.23 -5.93 3.47
C GLY A 32 12.92 -4.77 2.52
N LYS A 33 12.18 -3.76 3.00
CA LYS A 33 11.68 -2.63 2.20
C LYS A 33 12.76 -1.90 1.38
N HIS A 34 13.97 -1.74 1.92
CA HIS A 34 15.09 -1.12 1.20
C HIS A 34 15.62 -2.01 0.07
N ILE A 35 15.81 -3.31 0.34
CA ILE A 35 16.26 -4.30 -0.66
C ILE A 35 15.23 -4.42 -1.78
N ALA A 36 13.94 -4.48 -1.44
CA ALA A 36 12.86 -4.56 -2.41
C ALA A 36 12.84 -3.34 -3.34
N ARG A 37 13.08 -2.14 -2.80
CA ARG A 37 13.16 -0.91 -3.59
C ARG A 37 14.37 -0.88 -4.51
N GLU A 38 15.53 -1.33 -4.04
CA GLU A 38 16.74 -1.40 -4.85
C GLU A 38 16.58 -2.35 -6.05
N LYS A 39 15.97 -3.52 -5.84
CA LYS A 39 15.69 -4.52 -6.89
C LYS A 39 14.82 -4.00 -8.04
N ILE A 40 13.97 -3.01 -7.80
CA ILE A 40 13.08 -2.44 -8.82
C ILE A 40 13.83 -1.48 -9.75
N GLY A 41 14.94 -0.89 -9.30
CA GLY A 41 15.76 0.01 -10.11
C GLY A 41 15.09 1.35 -10.47
N GLY A 42 14.01 1.73 -9.78
CA GLY A 42 13.24 2.94 -10.09
C GLY A 42 12.39 3.46 -8.93
N VAL A 43 11.68 4.55 -9.17
CA VAL A 43 10.82 5.18 -8.16
C VAL A 43 9.57 4.34 -7.92
N VAL A 44 9.35 3.95 -6.67
CA VAL A 44 8.09 3.36 -6.18
C VAL A 44 7.25 4.50 -5.61
N GLU A 45 6.35 5.06 -6.41
CA GLU A 45 5.53 6.22 -6.03
C GLU A 45 4.69 5.94 -4.77
N GLY A 46 4.15 4.73 -4.66
CA GLY A 46 3.34 4.31 -3.52
C GLY A 46 4.07 4.40 -2.18
N TRP A 47 5.41 4.30 -2.19
CA TRP A 47 6.23 4.50 -1.00
C TRP A 47 6.01 5.90 -0.44
N PHE A 48 6.23 6.93 -1.26
CA PHE A 48 6.13 8.33 -0.84
C PHE A 48 4.69 8.76 -0.64
N SER A 49 3.80 8.31 -1.54
CA SER A 49 2.38 8.62 -1.49
C SER A 49 1.72 8.13 -0.20
N ALA A 50 2.13 6.98 0.36
CA ALA A 50 1.58 6.49 1.62
C ALA A 50 1.73 7.50 2.76
N SER A 51 2.88 8.18 2.87
CA SER A 51 3.08 9.22 3.89
C SER A 51 2.18 10.44 3.66
N SER A 52 2.09 10.92 2.41
CA SER A 52 1.23 12.05 2.04
C SER A 52 -0.24 11.74 2.28
N VAL A 53 -0.70 10.52 1.95
CA VAL A 53 -2.07 10.05 2.19
C VAL A 53 -2.36 10.03 3.69
N MET A 54 -1.45 9.51 4.53
CA MET A 54 -1.67 9.49 5.98
C MET A 54 -1.68 10.88 6.62
N LYS A 55 -0.97 11.85 6.06
CA LYS A 55 -1.10 13.25 6.48
C LYS A 55 -2.52 13.78 6.18
N LYS A 56 -3.04 13.51 4.99
CA LYS A 56 -4.39 13.96 4.57
C LYS A 56 -5.51 13.23 5.30
N GLN A 57 -5.32 11.95 5.58
CA GLN A 57 -6.20 11.16 6.43
C GLN A 57 -6.46 11.85 7.78
N LYS A 58 -5.40 12.35 8.44
CA LYS A 58 -5.50 13.09 9.71
C LYS A 58 -6.18 14.44 9.58
N GLU A 59 -5.90 15.18 8.49
CA GLU A 59 -6.51 16.48 8.22
C GLU A 59 -8.03 16.37 7.95
N LEU A 60 -8.45 15.29 7.29
CA LEU A 60 -9.85 15.07 6.88
C LEU A 60 -10.66 14.21 7.88
N ASP A 61 -10.00 13.66 8.89
CA ASP A 61 -10.60 12.74 9.88
C ASP A 61 -11.39 11.57 9.25
N ILE A 62 -10.85 11.00 8.18
CA ILE A 62 -11.46 9.86 7.46
C ILE A 62 -10.76 8.55 7.77
N ASP A 63 -11.49 7.44 7.67
CA ASP A 63 -10.93 6.10 7.87
C ASP A 63 -10.41 5.51 6.55
N LEU A 64 -9.11 5.20 6.48
CA LEU A 64 -8.43 4.62 5.31
C LEU A 64 -7.62 3.37 5.71
N PRO A 65 -8.28 2.26 6.06
CA PRO A 65 -7.62 1.13 6.73
C PRO A 65 -6.54 0.46 5.87
N ILE A 66 -6.77 0.34 4.55
CA ILE A 66 -5.79 -0.25 3.63
C ILE A 66 -4.54 0.66 3.52
N CYS A 67 -4.74 1.96 3.30
CA CYS A 67 -3.63 2.92 3.21
C CYS A 67 -2.85 3.01 4.52
N LYS A 68 -3.53 2.97 5.66
CA LYS A 68 -2.91 2.96 6.98
C LYS A 68 -2.06 1.71 7.20
N THR A 69 -2.57 0.54 6.79
CA THR A 69 -1.82 -0.73 6.86
C THR A 69 -0.53 -0.66 6.04
N VAL A 70 -0.62 -0.14 4.81
CA VAL A 70 0.56 0.07 3.96
C VAL A 70 1.55 1.05 4.61
N TYR A 71 1.06 2.16 5.16
CA TYR A 71 1.91 3.12 5.86
C TYR A 71 2.62 2.49 7.06
N ASP A 72 1.92 1.72 7.89
CA ASP A 72 2.49 1.08 9.08
C ASP A 72 3.60 0.08 8.72
N ILE A 73 3.42 -0.68 7.63
CA ILE A 73 4.46 -1.59 7.11
C ILE A 73 5.70 -0.79 6.66
N LEU A 74 5.52 0.31 5.93
CA LEU A 74 6.63 1.05 5.33
C LEU A 74 7.37 1.95 6.30
N TYR A 75 6.64 2.63 7.18
CA TYR A 75 7.15 3.73 8.01
C TYR A 75 7.22 3.39 9.49
N ASN A 76 6.35 2.50 9.99
CA ASN A 76 6.35 2.08 11.40
C ASN A 76 6.95 0.68 11.61
N GLU A 77 7.49 0.07 10.55
CA GLU A 77 8.18 -1.22 10.59
C GLU A 77 7.33 -2.36 11.13
N LYS A 78 6.01 -2.23 10.99
CA LYS A 78 5.08 -3.27 11.42
C LYS A 78 5.25 -4.49 10.53
N ASP A 79 5.25 -5.67 11.15
CA ASP A 79 5.32 -6.94 10.43
C ASP A 79 4.15 -7.07 9.45
N ILE A 80 4.46 -7.52 8.23
CA ILE A 80 3.48 -7.61 7.13
C ILE A 80 2.38 -8.61 7.45
N ARG A 81 2.71 -9.77 8.04
CA ARG A 81 1.73 -10.82 8.32
C ARG A 81 0.76 -10.38 9.41
N ILE A 82 1.29 -9.74 10.46
CA ILE A 82 0.47 -9.15 11.53
C ILE A 82 -0.43 -8.06 10.95
N SER A 83 0.13 -7.14 10.16
CA SER A 83 -0.60 -6.02 9.55
C SER A 83 -1.76 -6.49 8.67
N VAL A 84 -1.54 -7.49 7.81
CA VAL A 84 -2.57 -8.08 6.96
C VAL A 84 -3.63 -8.81 7.80
N SER A 85 -3.21 -9.57 8.81
CA SER A 85 -4.15 -10.27 9.69
C SER A 85 -5.09 -9.30 10.41
N GLU A 86 -4.56 -8.23 11.00
CA GLU A 86 -5.38 -7.20 11.64
C GLU A 86 -6.31 -6.49 10.65
N LEU A 87 -5.83 -6.19 9.44
CA LEU A 87 -6.64 -5.54 8.41
C LEU A 87 -7.85 -6.39 8.03
N LEU A 88 -7.66 -7.71 7.90
CA LEU A 88 -8.71 -8.67 7.54
C LEU A 88 -9.65 -9.00 8.70
N ASN A 89 -9.18 -8.90 9.94
CA ASN A 89 -9.99 -9.13 11.15
C ASN A 89 -10.78 -7.89 11.61
N ARG A 90 -10.69 -6.77 10.89
CA ARG A 90 -11.45 -5.56 11.23
C ARG A 90 -12.96 -5.82 11.10
N PRO A 91 -13.80 -5.24 11.97
CA PRO A 91 -15.25 -5.30 11.82
C PRO A 91 -15.67 -4.82 10.43
N THR A 92 -16.54 -5.60 9.79
CA THR A 92 -17.16 -5.20 8.51
C THR A 92 -18.06 -3.99 8.76
N LYS A 93 -17.87 -2.92 7.98
CA LYS A 93 -18.88 -1.86 7.90
C LYS A 93 -19.98 -2.34 6.94
N PRO A 94 -21.26 -2.04 7.21
CA PRO A 94 -22.30 -2.18 6.19
C PRO A 94 -21.88 -1.38 4.95
N GLU A 95 -22.10 -1.96 3.79
CA GLU A 95 -21.83 -1.35 2.48
C GLU A 95 -22.81 -0.23 2.11
#